data_AF-A0A6N7Q1M6-F1
#
_entry.id   AF-A0A6N7Q1M6-F1
#
_cell.length_a   1.000
_cell.length_b   1.000
_cell.length_c   1.000
_cell.angle_alpha   90.00
_cell.angle_beta   90.00
_cell.angle_gamma   90.00
#
_symmetry.space_group_name_H-M   'P 1'
#
loop_
_entity.id
_entity.type
_entity.pdbx_description
1 polymer ?
#
loop_
_entity_poly.entity_id
_entity_poly.type
_entity_poly.pdbx_seq_one_letter_code
_entity_poly.pdbx_strand_id
1 'polypeptide(L)' 'MRSLGGRKRGDKCLYVSTGGFTKDAHYEAERADVATTLISLPALRKLVVDHYESLDAETRALVPLRRLYWPVGKK' A
#
# COMPACT_ATOMS: atom_id res chain seq x y z
N MET A 1 -4.70 -15.18 7.59
CA MET A 1 -3.32 -15.01 7.09
C MET A 1 -2.61 -16.35 7.23
N ARG A 2 -1.98 -16.92 6.20
CA ARG A 2 -1.25 -18.20 6.33
C ARG A 2 0.26 -18.02 6.14
N SER A 3 0.98 -18.41 7.20
CA SER A 3 2.43 -18.63 7.39
C SER A 3 3.41 -17.48 7.15
N LEU A 4 3.98 -16.98 8.26
CA LEU A 4 5.22 -16.21 8.34
C LEU A 4 6.36 -17.06 8.95
N GLY A 5 6.56 -18.28 8.45
CA GLY A 5 7.65 -19.13 8.90
C GLY A 5 8.97 -18.70 8.27
N GLY A 6 9.89 -18.13 9.06
CA GLY A 6 11.28 -17.89 8.64
C GLY A 6 11.87 -16.50 8.92
N ARG A 7 11.22 -15.65 9.72
CA ARG A 7 11.68 -14.27 9.94
C ARG A 7 12.52 -14.13 11.19
N LYS A 8 13.64 -13.42 11.08
CA LYS A 8 14.53 -13.15 12.22
C LYS A 8 13.96 -12.00 13.03
N ARG A 9 14.23 -12.02 14.34
CA ARG A 9 13.85 -10.95 15.26
C ARG A 9 14.46 -9.62 14.79
N GLY A 10 13.63 -8.68 14.35
CA GLY A 10 14.04 -7.38 13.82
C GLY A 10 13.69 -7.11 12.34
N ASP A 11 13.24 -8.13 11.60
CA ASP A 11 12.78 -7.92 10.23
C ASP A 11 11.50 -7.05 10.20
N LYS A 12 11.29 -6.31 9.10
CA LYS A 12 10.04 -5.60 8.84
C LYS A 12 9.30 -6.27 7.71
N CYS A 13 7.98 -6.36 7.83
CA CYS A 13 7.16 -7.12 6.92
C CYS A 13 6.09 -6.24 6.30
N LEU A 14 5.86 -6.43 5.01
CA LEU A 14 4.81 -5.74 4.29
C LEU A 14 3.92 -6.79 3.63
N TYR A 15 2.62 -6.70 3.88
CA TYR A 15 1.62 -7.52 3.21
C TYR A 15 0.67 -6.63 2.41
N VAL A 16 0.55 -6.90 1.12
CA VAL A 16 -0.27 -6.13 0.19
C VAL A 16 -1.45 -6.98 -0.28
N SER A 17 -2.65 -6.42 -0.23
CA SER A 17 -3.86 -7.07 -0.73
C SER A 17 -4.64 -6.13 -1.65
N THR A 18 -5.23 -6.69 -2.71
CA THR A 18 -6.17 -5.95 -3.57
C THR A 18 -7.53 -5.74 -2.89
N GLY A 19 -7.83 -6.51 -1.84
CA GLY A 19 -9.01 -6.38 -0.98
C GLY A 19 -8.73 -5.63 0.33
N GLY A 20 -9.66 -5.77 1.27
CA GLY A 20 -9.50 -5.27 2.64
C GLY A 20 -8.85 -6.29 3.58
N PHE A 21 -8.65 -5.88 4.83
CA PHE A 21 -8.21 -6.74 5.93
C PHE A 21 -9.31 -6.87 6.97
N THR A 22 -9.42 -8.04 7.58
CA THR A 22 -10.32 -8.24 8.73
C THR A 22 -9.73 -7.59 9.98
N LYS A 23 -10.59 -7.35 10.98
CA LYS A 23 -10.15 -6.86 12.31
C LYS A 23 -9.09 -7.78 12.93
N ASP A 24 -9.28 -9.08 12.80
CA ASP A 24 -8.34 -10.07 13.32
C ASP A 24 -6.98 -9.98 12.63
N ALA A 25 -6.93 -9.74 11.32
CA ALA A 25 -5.68 -9.55 10.60
C ALA A 25 -4.92 -8.30 11.10
N HIS A 26 -5.63 -7.21 11.38
CA HIS A 26 -5.02 -6.03 12.01
C HIS A 26 -4.47 -6.34 13.40
N TYR A 27 -5.23 -7.06 14.22
CA TYR A 27 -4.81 -7.45 15.55
C TYR A 27 -3.61 -8.41 15.55
N GLU A 28 -3.58 -9.36 14.63
CA GLU A 28 -2.44 -10.25 14.39
C GLU A 28 -1.19 -9.46 13.98
N ALA A 29 -1.33 -8.46 13.10
CA ALA A 29 -0.21 -7.65 12.64
C ALA A 29 0.37 -6.74 13.74
N GLU A 30 -0.50 -6.16 14.59
CA GLU A 30 -0.08 -5.33 15.73
C GLU A 30 0.63 -6.12 16.83
N ARG A 31 0.25 -7.39 17.02
CA ARG A 31 0.81 -8.27 18.05
C ARG A 31 1.93 -9.19 17.54
N ALA A 32 2.22 -9.14 16.25
CA ALA A 32 3.29 -9.94 15.68
C ALA A 32 4.64 -9.54 16.28
N ASP A 33 5.45 -10.53 16.66
CA ASP A 33 6.83 -10.32 17.12
C ASP A 33 7.71 -9.64 16.06
N VAL A 34 7.27 -9.70 14.79
CA VAL A 34 7.89 -9.06 13.64
C VAL A 34 6.95 -7.96 13.13
N ALA A 35 7.42 -6.72 13.13
CA ALA A 35 6.63 -5.56 12.73
C ALA A 35 6.04 -5.76 11.32
N THR A 36 4.71 -5.87 11.24
CA THR A 36 4.01 -6.19 10.00
C THR A 36 3.06 -5.06 9.61
N THR A 37 3.31 -4.44 8.46
CA THR A 37 2.45 -3.43 7.85
C THR A 37 1.49 -4.08 6.86
N LEU A 38 0.20 -3.77 6.98
CA LEU A 38 -0.83 -4.19 6.05
C LEU A 38 -1.18 -3.03 5.11
N ILE A 39 -1.08 -3.24 3.80
CA ILE A 39 -1.44 -2.26 2.78
C ILE A 39 -2.57 -2.81 1.92
N SER A 40 -3.73 -2.15 1.98
CA SER A 40 -4.88 -2.44 1.11
C SER A 40 -4.75 -1.66 -0.19
N LEU A 41 -5.53 -2.01 -1.22
CA LEU A 41 -5.52 -1.29 -2.49
C LEU A 41 -5.80 0.23 -2.35
N PRO A 42 -6.77 0.69 -1.53
CA PRO A 42 -6.96 2.12 -1.31
C PRO A 42 -5.75 2.82 -0.67
N ALA A 43 -5.08 2.15 0.27
CA ALA A 43 -3.87 2.67 0.91
C ALA A 43 -2.69 2.70 -0.07
N LEU A 44 -2.52 1.64 -0.87
CA LEU A 44 -1.50 1.58 -1.92
C LEU A 44 -1.71 2.68 -2.95
N ARG A 45 -2.94 2.86 -3.44
CA ARG A 45 -3.30 3.95 -4.35
C ARG A 45 -2.91 5.31 -3.76
N LYS A 46 -3.23 5.54 -2.49
CA LYS A 46 -2.87 6.79 -1.81
C LYS A 46 -1.36 7.00 -1.79
N LEU A 47 -0.59 5.98 -1.37
CA LEU A 47 0.87 6.06 -1.33
C LEU A 47 1.47 6.34 -2.71
N VAL A 48 0.98 5.65 -3.75
CA VAL A 48 1.43 5.86 -5.13
C VAL A 48 1.15 7.29 -5.59
N VAL A 49 -0.03 7.83 -5.31
CA VAL A 49 -0.38 9.22 -5.69
C VAL A 49 0.44 10.24 -4.89
N ASP A 50 0.54 10.07 -3.57
CA ASP A 50 1.26 11.00 -2.68
C ASP A 50 2.76 11.07 -3.02
N HIS A 51 3.34 9.97 -3.49
CA HIS A 51 4.78 9.88 -3.81
C HIS A 51 5.08 9.81 -5.31
N TYR A 52 4.08 9.99 -6.19
CA TYR A 52 4.19 9.70 -7.61
C TYR A 52 5.39 10.40 -8.29
N GLU A 53 5.62 11.67 -7.96
CA GLU A 53 6.69 12.48 -8.55
C GLU A 53 8.10 12.02 -8.10
N SER A 54 8.20 11.34 -6.96
CA SER A 54 9.46 10.80 -6.43
C SER A 54 9.78 9.38 -6.90
N LEU A 55 8.84 8.71 -7.58
CA LEU A 55 9.05 7.38 -8.13
C LEU A 55 9.99 7.43 -9.34
N ASP A 56 10.80 6.38 -9.52
CA ASP A 56 11.63 6.22 -10.70
C ASP A 56 10.78 6.04 -11.98
N ALA A 57 11.43 6.14 -13.14
CA ALA A 57 10.73 6.09 -14.43
C ALA A 57 10.10 4.71 -14.72
N GLU A 58 10.76 3.62 -14.31
CA GLU A 58 10.25 2.26 -14.53
C GLU A 58 8.99 2.02 -13.69
N THR A 59 9.00 2.42 -12.42
CA THR A 59 7.84 2.30 -11.53
C THR A 59 6.68 3.19 -12.00
N ARG A 60 6.94 4.42 -12.45
CA ARG A 60 5.90 5.29 -13.02
C ARG A 60 5.27 4.71 -14.30
N ALA A 61 6.04 3.98 -15.10
CA ALA A 61 5.53 3.34 -16.31
C ALA A 61 4.52 2.21 -16.02
N LEU A 62 4.60 1.56 -14.85
CA LEU A 62 3.63 0.55 -14.43
C LEU A 62 2.25 1.15 -14.11
N VAL A 63 2.21 2.40 -13.65
CA VAL A 63 0.97 3.09 -13.24
C VAL A 63 0.96 4.52 -13.79
N PRO A 64 0.77 4.72 -15.11
CA PRO A 64 0.85 6.05 -15.73
C PRO A 64 -0.35 6.93 -15.30
N LEU A 65 -0.08 8.04 -14.61
CA LEU A 65 -1.11 9.01 -14.25
C LEU A 65 -1.32 10.03 -15.37
N ARG A 66 -2.58 10.31 -15.70
CA ARG A 66 -2.98 11.33 -16.67
C ARG A 66 -3.51 12.55 -15.93
N ARG A 67 -3.01 13.74 -16.27
CA ARG A 67 -3.58 15.00 -15.79
C ARG A 67 -4.95 15.20 -16.44
N LEU A 68 -5.99 15.32 -15.61
CA LEU A 68 -7.34 15.64 -16.05
C LEU A 68 -7.55 17.14 -15.86
N TYR A 69 -7.83 17.85 -16.94
CA TYR A 69 -8.26 19.25 -16.88
C TYR A 69 -9.78 19.28 -16.77
N TRP A 70 -10.28 19.70 -15.61
CA TRP A 70 -11.72 19.83 -15.41
C TRP A 70 -12.17 21.23 -15.85
N PRO A 71 -13.13 21.36 -16.79
CA PRO A 71 -13.70 22.65 -17.12
C PRO A 71 -14.55 23.12 -15.95
N VAL A 72 -14.08 24.14 -15.23
CA VAL A 72 -14.90 24.89 -14.28
C VAL A 72 -15.88 25.75 -15.08
N GLY A 73 -16.99 25.15 -15.50
CA GLY A 73 -18.09 25.86 -16.14
C GLY A 73 -18.63 26.94 -15.21
N LYS A 74 -18.71 28.19 -15.70
CA LYS A 74 -19.38 29.27 -14.98
C LYS A 74 -20.87 28.93 -14.81
N LYS A 75 -21.39 29.10 -13.59
CA LYS A 75 -22.84 29.20 -13.35
C LYS A 75 -23.40 30.43 -14.06
#